data_AF-A0A3N0EJ12-F1
#
_entry.id   AF-A0A3N0EJ12-F1
#
_cell.length_a   1.000
_cell.length_b   1.000
_cell.length_c   1.000
_cell.angle_alpha   90.00
_cell.angle_beta   90.00
_cell.angle_gamma   90.00
#
_symmetry.space_group_name_H-M   'P 1'
#
loop_
_entity.id
_entity.type
_entity.pdbx_description
1 polymer ?
#
loop_
_entity_poly.entity_id
_entity_poly.type
_entity_poly.pdbx_seq_one_letter_code
_entity_poly.pdbx_strand_id
1 'polypeptide(L)'
;MKVTKIGLCLLLIFKGRLIRRYVKTPKSILNNKFMNTKKILALIVVPFLLFASCSSDNDSDDPAPAPTPAEFSINKNTVDFGAVEISTQKKTELTITNTGEEDLALKNYTFSGSNASEFSTDAGETEETVQAGKTYNFTIVFEPAEEGNKTAVLTITSNVGEHKIELSASATLDPNAIVNIPDANFKKVLLEQGTTVSGTVGPYRNSKIDTNDDGEIQISEARAYESALIASSVLNDSYNISDLTGIEAFVNIKALWVSKNQLTSLDISNNTALEYLICDNNQLTSLDISNNTALEYLNCAANELTDLDISKNTALVRLFCYNNQLSDLDTSKNPDLEFLICNDNQLSTIDVTNNTSLSRLRVHNNKLTHLDVSKNTGLKDLNCNNNQLTSLNLSNAAGLEKLLCEHNELTNIDISQNTLLKELKCSYNALTTLDASKNTSLESLNCGYNQLASLDVSQNTALKYLYSYNNQLTSLDVSKNMALEFFYCYENQLTSLDVSNNPSLRMFNCHSNQLTHLNVANGNNHNLTQMEAVYNNLTCIQIDPGFTPPDNSNWIKDATAAYSENCL
;
A
#
# COMPACT_ATOMS: atom_id res chain seq x y z
N MET A 1 -50.95 33.35 28.01
CA MET A 1 -52.05 33.68 27.06
C MET A 1 -52.70 32.38 26.54
N LYS A 2 -53.79 32.48 25.75
CA LYS A 2 -54.49 31.39 25.01
C LYS A 2 -53.49 30.41 24.35
N VAL A 3 -53.57 29.07 24.39
CA VAL A 3 -54.53 28.07 24.96
C VAL A 3 -55.89 27.93 24.25
N THR A 4 -56.37 26.67 24.16
CA THR A 4 -57.68 26.15 23.63
C THR A 4 -57.90 26.22 22.11
N LYS A 5 -58.57 25.26 21.43
CA LYS A 5 -59.48 24.13 21.82
C LYS A 5 -59.06 22.79 21.16
N ILE A 6 -59.21 21.59 21.76
CA ILE A 6 -60.41 20.70 21.91
C ILE A 6 -61.05 20.29 20.56
N GLY A 7 -61.40 19.03 20.23
CA GLY A 7 -61.16 17.74 20.92
C GLY A 7 -62.39 16.79 21.03
N LEU A 8 -62.12 15.47 20.93
CA LEU A 8 -62.90 14.29 21.42
C LEU A 8 -64.20 13.81 20.71
N CYS A 9 -64.20 12.51 20.34
CA CYS A 9 -65.31 11.52 20.43
C CYS A 9 -64.63 10.13 20.53
N LEU A 10 -64.81 9.33 21.61
CA LEU A 10 -65.85 8.30 21.83
C LEU A 10 -65.89 7.17 20.76
N LEU A 11 -66.04 5.88 21.08
CA LEU A 11 -66.59 5.27 22.30
C LEU A 11 -65.55 4.63 23.28
N LEU A 12 -65.73 3.37 23.72
CA LEU A 12 -65.63 3.00 25.15
C LEU A 12 -65.43 1.49 25.48
N ILE A 13 -64.53 1.16 26.46
CA ILE A 13 -64.39 -0.05 27.33
C ILE A 13 -64.19 -1.47 26.66
N PHE A 14 -63.55 -2.50 27.27
CA PHE A 14 -63.49 -2.97 28.68
C PHE A 14 -62.09 -3.39 29.24
N LYS A 15 -62.06 -3.61 30.57
CA LYS A 15 -60.95 -3.92 31.52
C LYS A 15 -59.99 -5.09 31.12
N GLY A 16 -58.73 -5.19 31.59
CA GLY A 16 -57.86 -4.24 32.34
C GLY A 16 -57.13 -4.79 33.59
N ARG A 17 -55.96 -4.20 33.94
CA ARG A 17 -55.11 -4.42 35.17
C ARG A 17 -54.30 -5.74 35.21
N LEU A 18 -53.10 -5.93 35.81
CA LEU A 18 -52.00 -5.13 36.45
C LEU A 18 -50.79 -6.12 36.67
N ILE A 19 -49.51 -5.83 37.02
CA ILE A 19 -48.71 -4.60 37.27
C ILE A 19 -47.18 -4.86 37.05
N ARG A 20 -46.38 -3.78 37.14
CA ARG A 20 -44.91 -3.56 37.34
C ARG A 20 -44.18 -4.47 38.38
N ARG A 21 -42.83 -4.56 38.51
CA ARG A 21 -41.61 -4.13 37.76
C ARG A 21 -40.34 -4.72 38.45
N TYR A 22 -39.23 -4.86 37.69
CA TYR A 22 -37.79 -4.70 38.06
C TYR A 22 -37.19 -5.68 39.12
N VAL A 23 -36.21 -6.54 38.79
CA VAL A 23 -34.76 -6.31 38.47
C VAL A 23 -33.84 -6.26 39.70
N LYS A 24 -32.99 -7.29 39.91
CA LYS A 24 -31.51 -7.17 40.00
C LYS A 24 -30.71 -8.49 40.21
N THR A 25 -29.66 -8.66 39.40
CA THR A 25 -28.34 -9.34 39.67
C THR A 25 -28.24 -10.87 39.96
N PRO A 26 -27.04 -11.50 39.81
CA PRO A 26 -26.91 -12.95 39.54
C PRO A 26 -25.87 -13.72 40.42
N LYS A 27 -25.58 -14.97 40.02
CA LYS A 27 -24.43 -15.84 40.38
C LYS A 27 -24.26 -16.26 41.85
N SER A 28 -24.34 -17.57 42.09
CA SER A 28 -23.43 -18.28 43.00
C SER A 28 -23.33 -19.77 42.62
N ILE A 29 -22.12 -20.32 42.61
CA ILE A 29 -21.83 -21.75 42.52
C ILE A 29 -21.27 -22.16 43.89
N LEU A 30 -21.80 -23.19 44.56
CA LEU A 30 -20.99 -24.13 45.35
C LEU A 30 -21.78 -25.33 45.94
N ASN A 31 -21.09 -26.48 45.96
CA ASN A 31 -21.03 -27.49 47.04
C ASN A 31 -22.26 -28.28 47.56
N ASN A 32 -22.23 -29.56 47.19
CA ASN A 32 -21.99 -30.71 48.09
C ASN A 32 -23.13 -31.45 48.84
N LYS A 33 -23.20 -32.74 48.46
CA LYS A 33 -23.14 -33.96 49.31
C LYS A 33 -24.41 -34.53 49.98
N PHE A 34 -24.77 -35.68 49.40
CA PHE A 34 -25.00 -36.99 50.06
C PHE A 34 -26.39 -37.40 50.58
N MET A 35 -26.64 -38.71 50.36
CA MET A 35 -27.67 -39.58 50.94
C MET A 35 -29.15 -39.31 50.58
N ASN A 36 -30.04 -40.30 50.47
CA ASN A 36 -29.96 -41.76 50.22
C ASN A 36 -31.43 -42.27 50.02
N THR A 37 -31.59 -43.51 49.55
CA THR A 37 -32.78 -44.37 49.69
C THR A 37 -34.04 -44.16 48.83
N LYS A 38 -34.46 -45.29 48.23
CA LYS A 38 -35.83 -45.82 48.05
C LYS A 38 -36.81 -45.17 47.06
N LYS A 39 -37.08 -45.98 46.01
CA LYS A 39 -38.41 -46.40 45.51
C LYS A 39 -39.41 -45.30 45.08
N ILE A 40 -39.76 -45.34 43.79
CA ILE A 40 -40.98 -46.06 43.33
C ILE A 40 -40.72 -46.59 41.92
N LEU A 41 -41.31 -47.73 41.57
CA LEU A 41 -41.22 -48.36 40.25
C LEU A 41 -42.63 -48.73 39.76
N ALA A 42 -43.04 -48.15 38.64
CA ALA A 42 -44.19 -48.51 37.82
C ALA A 42 -43.84 -48.02 36.39
N LEU A 43 -43.74 -48.82 35.33
CA LEU A 43 -44.29 -50.16 35.05
C LEU A 43 -45.82 -50.15 34.93
N ILE A 44 -46.29 -49.80 33.72
CA ILE A 44 -47.58 -50.22 33.19
C ILE A 44 -47.28 -51.21 32.07
N VAL A 45 -47.78 -52.43 32.25
CA VAL A 45 -47.89 -53.53 31.28
C VAL A 45 -49.40 -53.86 31.23
N VAL A 46 -49.81 -54.97 30.59
CA VAL A 46 -51.12 -55.66 30.69
C VAL A 46 -52.17 -55.20 29.65
N PRO A 47 -52.79 -56.11 28.85
CA PRO A 47 -52.38 -57.50 28.58
C PRO A 47 -52.58 -58.02 27.14
N PHE A 48 -52.07 -59.23 26.92
CA PHE A 48 -52.62 -60.22 25.99
C PHE A 48 -54.11 -60.51 26.23
N LEU A 49 -54.82 -60.98 25.20
CA LEU A 49 -55.94 -61.89 25.38
C LEU A 49 -55.90 -62.98 24.31
N LEU A 50 -55.59 -64.21 24.74
CA LEU A 50 -55.64 -65.42 23.92
C LEU A 50 -57.06 -66.00 23.94
N PHE A 51 -57.57 -66.36 22.77
CA PHE A 51 -58.50 -67.47 22.61
C PHE A 51 -58.02 -68.35 21.45
N ALA A 52 -58.19 -69.65 21.60
CA ALA A 52 -57.73 -70.67 20.65
C ALA A 52 -58.84 -71.71 20.43
N SER A 53 -58.72 -72.50 19.36
CA SER A 53 -59.78 -73.34 18.75
C SER A 53 -60.93 -72.52 18.13
N CYS A 54 -61.58 -72.97 17.05
CA CYS A 54 -61.64 -74.33 16.52
C CYS A 54 -61.15 -74.46 15.07
N SER A 55 -60.85 -75.70 14.66
CA SER A 55 -60.55 -76.07 13.28
C SER A 55 -61.82 -76.17 12.44
N SER A 56 -61.77 -75.65 11.20
CA SER A 56 -62.64 -76.06 10.11
C SER A 56 -61.86 -75.97 8.82
N ASP A 57 -61.67 -77.10 8.15
CA ASP A 57 -61.06 -77.15 6.83
C ASP A 57 -61.90 -76.36 5.81
N ASN A 58 -61.24 -75.54 5.00
CA ASN A 58 -61.76 -74.99 3.75
C ASN A 58 -60.56 -74.61 2.89
N ASP A 59 -60.42 -75.27 1.75
CA ASP A 59 -59.49 -74.83 0.71
C ASP A 59 -59.96 -73.49 0.14
N SER A 60 -59.11 -72.46 0.27
CA SER A 60 -59.25 -71.22 -0.47
C SER A 60 -57.86 -70.75 -0.90
N ASP A 61 -57.57 -70.93 -2.20
CA ASP A 61 -56.42 -70.32 -2.87
C ASP A 61 -56.57 -68.79 -2.87
N ASP A 62 -56.20 -68.15 -1.76
CA ASP A 62 -55.89 -66.72 -1.74
C ASP A 62 -54.44 -66.56 -2.25
N PRO A 63 -54.18 -65.83 -3.35
CA PRO A 63 -52.83 -65.69 -3.87
C PRO A 63 -51.90 -65.10 -2.81
N ALA A 64 -50.68 -65.64 -2.71
CA ALA A 64 -49.64 -65.00 -1.90
C ALA A 64 -49.54 -63.52 -2.31
N PRO A 65 -49.43 -62.57 -1.35
CA PRO A 65 -49.38 -61.15 -1.67
C PRO A 65 -48.25 -60.89 -2.67
N ALA A 66 -48.55 -60.11 -3.71
CA ALA A 66 -47.56 -59.80 -4.73
C ALA A 66 -46.32 -59.16 -4.08
N PRO A 67 -45.10 -59.54 -4.50
CA PRO A 67 -43.88 -59.04 -3.89
C PRO A 67 -43.86 -57.51 -3.96
N THR A 68 -43.44 -56.88 -2.87
CA THR A 68 -43.22 -55.44 -2.84
C THR A 68 -42.15 -55.05 -3.88
N PRO A 69 -42.39 -54.02 -4.71
CA PRO A 69 -41.42 -53.57 -5.70
C PRO A 69 -40.07 -53.25 -5.07
N ALA A 70 -38.99 -53.38 -5.85
CA ALA A 70 -37.64 -53.06 -5.40
C ALA A 70 -37.59 -51.64 -4.80
N GLU A 71 -36.88 -51.48 -3.68
CA GLU A 71 -36.79 -50.20 -2.98
C GLU A 71 -35.32 -49.86 -2.72
N PHE A 72 -34.88 -48.73 -3.26
CA PHE A 72 -33.53 -48.23 -3.06
C PHE A 72 -33.45 -47.47 -1.73
N SER A 73 -32.60 -47.96 -0.82
CA SER A 73 -32.21 -47.25 0.39
C SER A 73 -30.69 -47.15 0.46
N ILE A 74 -30.14 -46.00 0.86
CA ILE A 74 -28.69 -45.80 0.98
C ILE A 74 -28.35 -45.25 2.36
N ASN A 75 -27.22 -45.70 2.93
CA ASN A 75 -26.81 -45.32 4.29
C ASN A 75 -26.44 -43.83 4.46
N LYS A 76 -26.18 -43.09 3.37
CA LYS A 76 -25.86 -41.66 3.37
C LYS A 76 -26.38 -40.98 2.09
N ASN A 77 -27.24 -39.98 2.24
CA ASN A 77 -27.71 -39.15 1.12
C ASN A 77 -26.78 -37.95 0.84
N THR A 78 -25.81 -37.70 1.72
CA THR A 78 -24.77 -36.67 1.59
C THR A 78 -23.46 -37.20 2.17
N VAL A 79 -22.32 -36.86 1.57
CA VAL A 79 -20.99 -37.22 2.08
C VAL A 79 -20.12 -35.98 2.18
N ASP A 80 -19.75 -35.62 3.40
CA ASP A 80 -18.67 -34.68 3.65
C ASP A 80 -17.37 -35.44 3.91
N PHE A 81 -16.36 -35.21 3.07
CA PHE A 81 -15.00 -35.72 3.28
C PHE A 81 -14.23 -34.82 4.25
N GLY A 82 -14.69 -33.61 4.56
CA GLY A 82 -13.98 -32.63 5.40
C GLY A 82 -12.65 -32.20 4.78
N ALA A 83 -11.67 -31.87 5.62
CA ALA A 83 -10.31 -31.56 5.16
C ALA A 83 -9.60 -32.81 4.59
N VAL A 84 -8.96 -32.63 3.42
CA VAL A 84 -8.13 -33.63 2.72
C VAL A 84 -6.96 -32.90 2.04
N GLU A 85 -5.75 -33.46 2.18
CA GLU A 85 -4.54 -32.86 1.62
C GLU A 85 -4.43 -33.11 0.10
N ILE A 86 -3.94 -32.13 -0.65
CA ILE A 86 -3.71 -32.23 -2.10
C ILE A 86 -2.76 -33.39 -2.42
N SER A 87 -3.04 -34.11 -3.51
CA SER A 87 -2.33 -35.36 -3.89
C SER A 87 -2.41 -36.49 -2.85
N THR A 88 -3.29 -36.39 -1.85
CA THR A 88 -3.74 -37.52 -1.02
C THR A 88 -5.15 -37.93 -1.42
N GLN A 89 -5.60 -39.11 -0.98
CA GLN A 89 -6.95 -39.59 -1.26
C GLN A 89 -7.68 -39.98 0.02
N LYS A 90 -8.96 -39.61 0.13
CA LYS A 90 -9.85 -40.02 1.22
C LYS A 90 -10.99 -40.86 0.70
N LYS A 91 -11.33 -41.91 1.46
CA LYS A 91 -12.30 -42.95 1.05
C LYS A 91 -13.47 -43.01 2.00
N THR A 92 -14.67 -43.11 1.43
CA THR A 92 -15.93 -43.29 2.17
C THR A 92 -16.71 -44.45 1.58
N GLU A 93 -16.97 -45.49 2.36
CA GLU A 93 -17.88 -46.57 1.98
C GLU A 93 -19.35 -46.08 2.03
N LEU A 94 -20.10 -46.44 1.00
CA LEU A 94 -21.55 -46.32 0.89
C LEU A 94 -22.17 -47.72 0.79
N THR A 95 -23.35 -47.87 1.39
CA THR A 95 -24.11 -49.12 1.38
C THR A 95 -25.49 -48.85 0.83
N ILE A 96 -25.78 -49.42 -0.33
CA ILE A 96 -27.14 -49.55 -0.85
C ILE A 96 -27.77 -50.80 -0.24
N THR A 97 -29.02 -50.71 0.17
CA THR A 97 -29.86 -51.82 0.62
C THR A 97 -31.09 -51.90 -0.27
N ASN A 98 -31.44 -53.10 -0.73
CA ASN A 98 -32.76 -53.33 -1.32
C ASN A 98 -33.74 -53.68 -0.20
N THR A 99 -34.68 -52.79 0.10
CA THR A 99 -35.71 -52.99 1.14
C THR A 99 -37.03 -53.56 0.61
N GLY A 100 -37.15 -53.76 -0.71
CA GLY A 100 -38.25 -54.46 -1.36
C GLY A 100 -38.01 -55.97 -1.55
N GLU A 101 -38.96 -56.63 -2.22
CA GLU A 101 -38.95 -58.08 -2.50
C GLU A 101 -38.65 -58.43 -3.97
N GLU A 102 -38.76 -57.48 -4.90
CA GLU A 102 -38.21 -57.60 -6.25
C GLU A 102 -36.71 -57.20 -6.28
N ASP A 103 -35.96 -57.67 -7.30
CA ASP A 103 -34.54 -57.36 -7.46
C ASP A 103 -34.27 -55.88 -7.84
N LEU A 104 -33.35 -55.23 -7.12
CA LEU A 104 -32.89 -53.87 -7.39
C LEU A 104 -31.67 -53.92 -8.31
N ALA A 105 -31.84 -53.48 -9.56
CA ALA A 105 -30.77 -53.45 -10.57
C ALA A 105 -30.12 -52.06 -10.62
N LEU A 106 -28.82 -52.00 -10.32
CA LEU A 106 -27.98 -50.79 -10.31
C LEU A 106 -27.21 -50.73 -11.63
N LYS A 107 -27.35 -49.63 -12.37
CA LYS A 107 -27.02 -49.55 -13.81
C LYS A 107 -25.85 -48.64 -14.16
N ASN A 108 -25.66 -47.56 -13.41
CA ASN A 108 -24.62 -46.57 -13.68
C ASN A 108 -24.36 -45.68 -12.45
N TYR A 109 -23.14 -45.15 -12.36
CA TYR A 109 -22.65 -44.26 -11.31
C TYR A 109 -21.94 -43.07 -11.99
N THR A 110 -22.53 -41.88 -11.96
CA THR A 110 -21.97 -40.69 -12.64
C THR A 110 -21.76 -39.52 -11.71
N PHE A 111 -20.57 -38.89 -11.79
CA PHE A 111 -20.26 -37.66 -11.07
C PHE A 111 -20.60 -36.43 -11.92
N SER A 112 -21.07 -35.37 -11.27
CA SER A 112 -21.45 -34.10 -11.90
C SER A 112 -21.18 -32.93 -10.96
N GLY A 113 -21.08 -31.70 -11.49
CA GLY A 113 -20.68 -30.51 -10.72
C GLY A 113 -19.29 -29.98 -11.11
N SER A 114 -18.84 -28.90 -10.48
CA SER A 114 -17.60 -28.20 -10.81
C SER A 114 -16.35 -29.03 -10.57
N ASN A 115 -16.35 -29.88 -9.55
CA ASN A 115 -15.18 -30.65 -9.11
C ASN A 115 -15.36 -32.15 -9.34
N ALA A 116 -16.25 -32.54 -10.24
CA ALA A 116 -16.63 -33.94 -10.48
C ALA A 116 -15.43 -34.86 -10.82
N SER A 117 -14.38 -34.32 -11.43
CA SER A 117 -13.14 -35.05 -11.77
C SER A 117 -12.24 -35.35 -10.56
N GLU A 118 -12.47 -34.71 -9.42
CA GLU A 118 -11.74 -34.96 -8.16
C GLU A 118 -12.38 -36.10 -7.34
N PHE A 119 -13.47 -36.70 -7.84
CA PHE A 119 -14.18 -37.82 -7.21
C PHE A 119 -14.23 -39.04 -8.14
N SER A 120 -14.11 -40.24 -7.57
CA SER A 120 -14.23 -41.51 -8.29
C SER A 120 -14.88 -42.60 -7.41
N THR A 121 -15.16 -43.77 -8.00
CA THR A 121 -15.73 -44.92 -7.28
C THR A 121 -15.14 -46.24 -7.77
N ASP A 122 -15.18 -47.27 -6.93
CA ASP A 122 -14.88 -48.67 -7.28
C ASP A 122 -16.13 -49.49 -7.66
N ALA A 123 -17.31 -48.86 -7.69
CA ALA A 123 -18.55 -49.50 -8.14
C ALA A 123 -18.43 -49.97 -9.60
N GLY A 124 -19.00 -51.14 -9.91
CA GLY A 124 -18.80 -51.80 -11.20
C GLY A 124 -19.41 -51.06 -12.40
N GLU A 125 -18.72 -51.10 -13.54
CA GLU A 125 -19.24 -50.63 -14.85
C GLU A 125 -20.36 -51.51 -15.42
N THR A 126 -20.58 -52.70 -14.84
CA THR A 126 -21.61 -53.66 -15.23
C THR A 126 -22.85 -53.57 -14.34
N GLU A 127 -24.04 -53.82 -14.91
CA GLU A 127 -25.30 -53.84 -14.16
C GLU A 127 -25.25 -54.87 -13.01
N GLU A 128 -25.49 -54.39 -11.78
CA GLU A 128 -25.33 -55.14 -10.52
C GLU A 128 -26.69 -55.37 -9.88
N THR A 129 -26.94 -56.58 -9.35
CA THR A 129 -28.28 -57.00 -8.90
C THR A 129 -28.33 -57.22 -7.41
N VAL A 130 -28.91 -56.26 -6.69
CA VAL A 130 -29.11 -56.34 -5.24
C VAL A 130 -30.43 -57.06 -4.94
N GLN A 131 -30.34 -58.35 -4.62
CA GLN A 131 -31.49 -59.17 -4.26
C GLN A 131 -32.25 -58.62 -3.04
N ALA A 132 -33.51 -59.02 -2.91
CA ALA A 132 -34.38 -58.68 -1.77
C ALA A 132 -33.67 -58.84 -0.41
N GLY A 133 -33.67 -57.77 0.39
CA GLY A 133 -33.03 -57.74 1.71
C GLY A 133 -31.50 -57.90 1.71
N LYS A 134 -30.83 -57.68 0.56
CA LYS A 134 -29.37 -57.65 0.45
C LYS A 134 -28.82 -56.22 0.37
N THR A 135 -27.50 -56.13 0.47
CA THR A 135 -26.74 -54.89 0.47
C THR A 135 -25.62 -54.94 -0.57
N TYR A 136 -25.38 -53.82 -1.24
CA TYR A 136 -24.20 -53.59 -2.07
C TYR A 136 -23.34 -52.49 -1.44
N ASN A 137 -22.07 -52.80 -1.19
CA ASN A 137 -21.08 -51.85 -0.66
C ASN A 137 -20.15 -51.40 -1.78
N PHE A 138 -19.86 -50.11 -1.81
CA PHE A 138 -18.94 -49.48 -2.76
C PHE A 138 -18.29 -48.25 -2.11
N THR A 139 -17.13 -47.87 -2.60
CA THR A 139 -16.33 -46.77 -2.09
C THR A 139 -16.48 -45.55 -3.00
N ILE A 140 -16.63 -44.37 -2.40
CA ILE A 140 -16.32 -43.10 -3.07
C ILE A 140 -14.94 -42.65 -2.61
N VAL A 141 -14.09 -42.32 -3.57
CA VAL A 141 -12.76 -41.73 -3.36
C VAL A 141 -12.82 -40.26 -3.74
N PHE A 142 -12.21 -39.41 -2.92
CA PHE A 142 -11.94 -38.01 -3.24
C PHE A 142 -10.42 -37.78 -3.22
N GLU A 143 -9.88 -37.19 -4.29
CA GLU A 143 -8.45 -36.99 -4.53
C GLU A 143 -8.23 -35.57 -5.13
N PRO A 144 -8.02 -34.54 -4.28
CA PRO A 144 -7.93 -33.16 -4.74
C PRO A 144 -6.60 -32.80 -5.41
N ALA A 145 -6.70 -32.00 -6.47
CA ALA A 145 -5.56 -31.46 -7.22
C ALA A 145 -5.21 -30.00 -6.87
N GLU A 146 -6.16 -29.24 -6.33
CA GLU A 146 -6.06 -27.80 -6.02
C GLU A 146 -6.76 -27.51 -4.69
N GLU A 147 -6.42 -26.41 -3.99
CA GLU A 147 -7.02 -26.06 -2.70
C GLU A 147 -8.49 -25.60 -2.81
N GLY A 148 -9.16 -25.49 -1.65
CA GLY A 148 -10.47 -24.87 -1.51
C GLY A 148 -11.62 -25.85 -1.39
N ASN A 149 -12.84 -25.32 -1.28
CA ASN A 149 -14.04 -26.12 -1.09
C ASN A 149 -14.46 -26.78 -2.41
N LYS A 150 -14.54 -28.12 -2.42
CA LYS A 150 -14.87 -28.93 -3.60
C LYS A 150 -16.27 -29.50 -3.45
N THR A 151 -17.07 -29.47 -4.53
CA THR A 151 -18.41 -30.06 -4.54
C THR A 151 -18.69 -30.85 -5.82
N ALA A 152 -19.43 -31.95 -5.65
CA ALA A 152 -19.94 -32.77 -6.73
C ALA A 152 -21.27 -33.43 -6.33
N VAL A 153 -21.98 -33.99 -7.29
CA VAL A 153 -23.16 -34.84 -7.08
C VAL A 153 -22.94 -36.16 -7.81
N LEU A 154 -22.95 -37.24 -7.05
CA LEU A 154 -23.03 -38.59 -7.58
C LEU A 154 -24.49 -38.91 -7.89
N THR A 155 -24.76 -39.34 -9.12
CA THR A 155 -26.06 -39.89 -9.54
C THR A 155 -25.93 -41.39 -9.78
N ILE A 156 -26.75 -42.17 -9.09
CA ILE A 156 -26.84 -43.63 -9.21
C ILE A 156 -28.12 -43.96 -9.95
N THR A 157 -28.01 -44.55 -11.15
CA THR A 157 -29.16 -44.95 -11.96
C THR A 157 -29.54 -46.39 -11.65
N SER A 158 -30.83 -46.66 -11.45
CA SER A 158 -31.36 -47.98 -11.11
C SER A 158 -32.54 -48.40 -12.00
N ASN A 159 -33.14 -49.57 -11.76
CA ASN A 159 -34.47 -49.91 -12.30
C ASN A 159 -35.62 -49.08 -11.68
N VAL A 160 -35.41 -48.44 -10.53
CA VAL A 160 -36.45 -47.69 -9.80
C VAL A 160 -36.31 -46.16 -9.87
N GLY A 161 -35.22 -45.64 -10.44
CA GLY A 161 -35.00 -44.20 -10.65
C GLY A 161 -33.54 -43.76 -10.61
N GLU A 162 -33.34 -42.44 -10.63
CA GLU A 162 -32.06 -41.78 -10.29
C GLU A 162 -32.02 -41.44 -8.80
N HIS A 163 -30.94 -41.79 -8.13
CA HIS A 163 -30.69 -41.46 -6.72
C HIS A 163 -29.46 -40.56 -6.63
N LYS A 164 -29.54 -39.45 -5.88
CA LYS A 164 -28.52 -38.40 -5.89
C LYS A 164 -27.90 -38.21 -4.51
N ILE A 165 -26.57 -38.22 -4.46
CA ILE A 165 -25.77 -38.06 -3.26
C ILE A 165 -24.91 -36.82 -3.44
N GLU A 166 -25.09 -35.83 -2.57
CA GLU A 166 -24.28 -34.60 -2.56
C GLU A 166 -22.93 -34.90 -1.91
N LEU A 167 -21.84 -34.46 -2.54
CA LEU A 167 -20.46 -34.66 -2.10
C LEU A 167 -19.81 -33.31 -1.81
N SER A 168 -19.20 -33.17 -0.63
CA SER A 168 -18.44 -31.98 -0.23
C SER A 168 -17.07 -32.34 0.33
N ALA A 169 -16.11 -31.45 0.17
CA ALA A 169 -14.80 -31.54 0.81
C ALA A 169 -14.14 -30.15 0.91
N SER A 170 -13.06 -30.07 1.68
CA SER A 170 -12.14 -28.93 1.67
C SER A 170 -10.73 -29.44 1.37
N ALA A 171 -10.18 -29.04 0.23
CA ALA A 171 -8.83 -29.39 -0.17
C ALA A 171 -7.81 -28.41 0.45
N THR A 172 -6.76 -28.93 1.05
CA THR A 172 -5.73 -28.14 1.75
C THR A 172 -4.32 -28.57 1.33
N LEU A 173 -3.35 -27.68 1.45
CA LEU A 173 -1.94 -28.06 1.49
C LEU A 173 -1.60 -28.74 2.84
N ASP A 174 -0.60 -29.64 2.84
CA ASP A 174 0.02 -30.14 4.07
C ASP A 174 0.71 -28.96 4.80
N PRO A 175 0.37 -28.67 6.07
CA PRO A 175 0.99 -27.58 6.83
C PRO A 175 2.49 -27.76 7.05
N ASN A 176 3.02 -28.98 6.94
CA ASN A 176 4.43 -29.33 7.12
C ASN A 176 5.20 -29.37 5.79
N ALA A 177 4.53 -29.21 4.65
CA ALA A 177 5.19 -29.17 3.35
C ALA A 177 6.15 -27.98 3.28
N ILE A 178 7.36 -28.23 2.79
CA ILE A 178 8.41 -27.22 2.64
C ILE A 178 8.04 -26.29 1.47
N VAL A 179 8.14 -24.98 1.68
CA VAL A 179 7.95 -23.97 0.63
C VAL A 179 9.11 -24.06 -0.36
N ASN A 180 8.79 -24.19 -1.65
CA ASN A 180 9.80 -24.23 -2.71
C ASN A 180 10.46 -22.85 -2.90
N ILE A 181 11.63 -22.65 -2.29
CA ILE A 181 12.40 -21.41 -2.38
C ILE A 181 13.73 -21.70 -3.11
N PRO A 182 13.82 -21.51 -4.44
CA PRO A 182 14.98 -21.89 -5.23
C PRO A 182 16.16 -20.91 -5.11
N ASP A 183 15.91 -19.63 -4.84
CA ASP A 183 16.96 -18.64 -4.59
C ASP A 183 17.54 -18.83 -3.18
N ALA A 184 18.81 -19.26 -3.12
CA ALA A 184 19.50 -19.55 -1.88
C ALA A 184 19.75 -18.30 -1.01
N ASN A 185 19.82 -17.10 -1.60
CA ASN A 185 19.93 -15.85 -0.85
C ASN A 185 18.57 -15.50 -0.23
N PHE A 186 17.47 -15.70 -0.96
CA PHE A 186 16.12 -15.49 -0.44
C PHE A 186 15.79 -16.48 0.67
N LYS A 187 16.03 -17.79 0.47
CA LYS A 187 15.83 -18.80 1.53
C LYS A 187 16.63 -18.46 2.80
N LYS A 188 17.91 -18.10 2.64
CA LYS A 188 18.74 -17.67 3.77
C LYS A 188 18.12 -16.48 4.51
N VAL A 189 17.68 -15.46 3.77
CA VAL A 189 17.06 -14.25 4.33
C VAL A 189 15.75 -14.56 5.08
N LEU A 190 14.96 -15.53 4.63
CA LEU A 190 13.74 -15.98 5.31
C LEU A 190 14.05 -16.64 6.66
N LEU A 191 15.04 -17.53 6.70
CA LEU A 191 15.54 -18.17 7.93
C LEU A 191 16.15 -17.14 8.91
N GLU A 192 16.82 -16.11 8.39
CA GLU A 192 17.42 -15.03 9.18
C GLU A 192 16.43 -13.93 9.64
N GLN A 193 15.13 -14.00 9.29
CA GLN A 193 14.13 -13.02 9.76
C GLN A 193 13.98 -13.02 11.29
N GLY A 194 13.72 -11.83 11.86
CA GLY A 194 13.55 -11.60 13.29
C GLY A 194 14.80 -11.85 14.15
N THR A 195 15.88 -12.37 13.57
CA THR A 195 17.10 -12.79 14.28
C THR A 195 18.29 -11.95 13.82
N THR A 196 18.96 -12.34 12.73
CA THR A 196 20.06 -11.57 12.12
C THR A 196 19.51 -10.40 11.29
N VAL A 197 18.41 -10.61 10.58
CA VAL A 197 17.65 -9.55 9.90
C VAL A 197 16.58 -9.03 10.85
N SER A 198 16.76 -7.81 11.38
CA SER A 198 15.75 -7.14 12.19
C SER A 198 15.51 -5.71 11.72
N GLY A 199 14.24 -5.34 11.55
CA GLY A 199 13.86 -4.03 11.03
C GLY A 199 12.38 -3.72 11.24
N THR A 200 11.89 -2.68 10.55
CA THR A 200 10.49 -2.26 10.57
C THR A 200 10.16 -1.62 9.22
N VAL A 201 9.01 -1.98 8.63
CA VAL A 201 8.49 -1.43 7.37
C VAL A 201 7.09 -0.90 7.62
N GLY A 202 6.87 0.41 7.43
CA GLY A 202 5.65 1.06 7.92
C GLY A 202 5.52 0.89 9.45
N PRO A 203 4.38 0.42 9.98
CA PRO A 203 4.24 0.04 11.38
C PRO A 203 4.75 -1.38 11.70
N TYR A 204 5.06 -2.20 10.69
CA TYR A 204 5.28 -3.64 10.84
C TYR A 204 6.74 -3.99 11.16
N ARG A 205 6.98 -4.54 12.35
CA ARG A 205 8.29 -5.08 12.77
C ARG A 205 8.37 -6.56 12.40
N ASN A 206 9.44 -6.95 11.70
CA ASN A 206 9.65 -8.35 11.34
C ASN A 206 9.92 -9.24 12.56
N SER A 207 9.59 -10.53 12.43
CA SER A 207 9.75 -11.57 13.45
C SER A 207 10.34 -12.83 12.82
N LYS A 208 10.62 -13.87 13.62
CA LYS A 208 11.11 -15.16 13.09
C LYS A 208 10.05 -15.79 12.18
N ILE A 209 10.46 -16.35 11.03
CA ILE A 209 9.58 -17.13 10.14
C ILE A 209 9.72 -18.61 10.47
N ASP A 210 10.93 -19.17 10.32
CA ASP A 210 11.30 -20.46 10.90
C ASP A 210 11.00 -20.39 12.40
N THR A 211 9.96 -21.09 12.86
CA THR A 211 9.52 -21.14 14.26
C THR A 211 10.00 -22.40 14.99
N ASN A 212 10.43 -23.42 14.23
CA ASN A 212 10.73 -24.75 14.75
C ASN A 212 12.25 -25.04 14.88
N ASP A 213 13.11 -24.19 14.32
CA ASP A 213 14.58 -24.27 14.26
C ASP A 213 15.12 -25.49 13.45
N ASP A 214 14.40 -25.96 12.44
CA ASP A 214 14.83 -27.05 11.53
C ASP A 214 15.61 -26.60 10.28
N GLY A 215 15.59 -25.30 9.94
CA GLY A 215 16.33 -24.73 8.81
C GLY A 215 15.60 -24.80 7.46
N GLU A 216 14.34 -25.22 7.44
CA GLU A 216 13.41 -25.10 6.32
C GLU A 216 12.34 -24.02 6.62
N ILE A 217 11.45 -23.77 5.65
CA ILE A 217 10.26 -22.93 5.83
C ILE A 217 9.08 -23.81 5.44
N GLN A 218 8.13 -24.06 6.34
CA GLN A 218 6.92 -24.84 6.01
C GLN A 218 5.72 -23.95 5.67
N ILE A 219 4.74 -24.51 4.94
CA ILE A 219 3.51 -23.82 4.54
C ILE A 219 2.75 -23.23 5.75
N SER A 220 2.74 -23.90 6.90
CA SER A 220 2.13 -23.38 8.12
C SER A 220 2.81 -22.12 8.65
N GLU A 221 4.12 -22.04 8.57
CA GLU A 221 4.90 -20.88 9.04
C GLU A 221 4.71 -19.68 8.12
N ALA A 222 4.82 -19.89 6.81
CA ALA A 222 4.58 -18.86 5.81
C ALA A 222 3.16 -18.28 5.90
N ARG A 223 2.15 -19.13 6.13
CA ARG A 223 0.76 -18.70 6.31
C ARG A 223 0.48 -18.04 7.67
N ALA A 224 1.25 -18.37 8.71
CA ALA A 224 1.14 -17.73 10.03
C ALA A 224 1.90 -16.39 10.14
N TYR A 225 2.65 -15.99 9.11
CA TYR A 225 3.51 -14.80 9.16
C TYR A 225 2.78 -13.50 8.74
N GLU A 226 2.18 -12.83 9.71
CA GLU A 226 1.32 -11.64 9.51
C GLU A 226 2.06 -10.28 9.64
N SER A 227 3.33 -10.19 9.22
CA SER A 227 4.17 -8.98 9.46
C SER A 227 5.00 -8.56 8.25
N ALA A 228 6.05 -7.74 8.48
CA ALA A 228 7.01 -7.30 7.48
C ALA A 228 8.00 -8.42 7.12
N LEU A 229 8.15 -8.71 5.83
CA LEU A 229 9.18 -9.58 5.29
C LEU A 229 10.29 -8.69 4.70
N ILE A 230 11.50 -8.76 5.27
CA ILE A 230 12.60 -7.85 4.92
C ILE A 230 13.72 -8.63 4.22
N ALA A 231 13.77 -8.50 2.89
CA ALA A 231 14.79 -9.06 2.02
C ALA A 231 15.67 -7.98 1.36
N SER A 232 15.97 -6.92 2.10
CA SER A 232 16.84 -5.80 1.70
C SER A 232 17.75 -5.40 2.86
N SER A 233 19.03 -5.09 2.59
CA SER A 233 19.98 -4.71 3.65
C SER A 233 19.88 -3.25 4.03
N VAL A 234 19.74 -2.99 5.33
CA VAL A 234 19.79 -1.63 5.91
C VAL A 234 21.18 -1.00 5.75
N LEU A 235 22.24 -1.80 5.49
CA LEU A 235 23.62 -1.32 5.37
C LEU A 235 24.03 -0.87 3.95
N ASN A 236 23.09 -0.90 2.98
CA ASN A 236 23.26 -0.63 1.54
C ASN A 236 23.83 -1.77 0.68
N ASP A 237 24.15 -2.92 1.26
CA ASP A 237 24.56 -4.10 0.50
C ASP A 237 23.38 -4.77 -0.21
N SER A 238 23.62 -5.30 -1.41
CA SER A 238 22.67 -6.17 -2.11
C SER A 238 22.68 -7.58 -1.51
N TYR A 239 21.51 -8.17 -1.24
CA TYR A 239 21.41 -9.60 -0.93
C TYR A 239 21.62 -10.47 -2.17
N ASN A 240 21.56 -9.88 -3.37
CA ASN A 240 21.68 -10.56 -4.66
C ASN A 240 20.62 -11.65 -4.85
N ILE A 241 19.39 -11.36 -4.41
CA ILE A 241 18.22 -12.15 -4.71
C ILE A 241 17.81 -11.83 -6.16
N SER A 242 17.57 -12.84 -6.98
CA SER A 242 17.09 -12.71 -8.36
C SER A 242 15.73 -13.36 -8.60
N ASP A 243 15.29 -14.25 -7.70
CA ASP A 243 14.00 -14.95 -7.75
C ASP A 243 13.36 -14.95 -6.35
N LEU A 244 12.04 -14.75 -6.28
CA LEU A 244 11.24 -14.72 -5.05
C LEU A 244 10.20 -15.85 -4.99
N THR A 245 10.27 -16.84 -5.89
CA THR A 245 9.46 -18.05 -5.84
C THR A 245 9.45 -18.64 -4.41
N GLY A 246 8.25 -18.94 -3.92
CA GLY A 246 7.96 -19.23 -2.52
C GLY A 246 7.27 -18.08 -1.77
N ILE A 247 7.35 -16.84 -2.26
CA ILE A 247 6.65 -15.66 -1.68
C ILE A 247 5.12 -15.83 -1.71
N GLU A 248 4.59 -16.60 -2.66
CA GLU A 248 3.17 -16.89 -2.82
C GLU A 248 2.57 -17.68 -1.63
N ALA A 249 3.39 -18.40 -0.86
CA ALA A 249 2.95 -19.06 0.37
C ALA A 249 2.63 -18.06 1.51
N PHE A 250 3.24 -16.87 1.47
CA PHE A 250 3.14 -15.84 2.51
C PHE A 250 1.91 -14.94 2.35
N VAL A 251 0.72 -15.56 2.22
CA VAL A 251 -0.54 -14.86 1.86
C VAL A 251 -0.94 -13.72 2.80
N ASN A 252 -0.48 -13.75 4.06
CA ASN A 252 -0.85 -12.80 5.12
C ASN A 252 0.18 -11.69 5.40
N ILE A 253 1.29 -11.59 4.64
CA ILE A 253 2.28 -10.53 4.89
C ILE A 253 1.69 -9.13 4.76
N LYS A 254 2.11 -8.25 5.66
CA LYS A 254 1.66 -6.86 5.73
C LYS A 254 2.61 -5.86 5.11
N ALA A 255 3.89 -6.18 5.08
CA ALA A 255 4.87 -5.41 4.35
C ALA A 255 5.91 -6.30 3.67
N LEU A 256 6.44 -5.86 2.54
CA LEU A 256 7.46 -6.56 1.78
C LEU A 256 8.53 -5.55 1.35
N TRP A 257 9.78 -5.79 1.76
CA TRP A 257 10.92 -4.94 1.42
C TRP A 257 12.02 -5.74 0.72
N VAL A 258 12.13 -5.59 -0.60
CA VAL A 258 13.03 -6.35 -1.49
C VAL A 258 13.99 -5.46 -2.29
N SER A 259 14.21 -4.22 -1.84
CA SER A 259 15.04 -3.23 -2.54
C SER A 259 16.50 -3.65 -2.70
N LYS A 260 17.19 -3.09 -3.70
CA LYS A 260 18.62 -3.29 -3.96
C LYS A 260 18.97 -4.76 -4.20
N ASN A 261 18.23 -5.40 -5.10
CA ASN A 261 18.41 -6.79 -5.52
C ASN A 261 18.53 -6.88 -7.05
N GLN A 262 18.36 -8.07 -7.61
CA GLN A 262 18.51 -8.36 -9.05
C GLN A 262 17.20 -8.87 -9.66
N LEU A 263 16.06 -8.43 -9.10
CA LEU A 263 14.73 -8.87 -9.53
C LEU A 263 14.38 -8.26 -10.90
N THR A 264 14.12 -9.13 -11.88
CA THR A 264 13.62 -8.74 -13.21
C THR A 264 12.10 -8.88 -13.34
N SER A 265 11.48 -9.66 -12.43
CA SER A 265 10.05 -9.78 -12.21
C SER A 265 9.75 -9.84 -10.71
N LEU A 266 8.48 -9.59 -10.35
CA LEU A 266 7.98 -9.66 -8.98
C LEU A 266 6.51 -10.11 -9.04
N ASP A 267 6.25 -11.40 -8.82
CA ASP A 267 4.88 -11.89 -8.58
C ASP A 267 4.57 -11.80 -7.09
N ILE A 268 3.53 -11.04 -6.76
CA ILE A 268 2.96 -10.88 -5.41
C ILE A 268 1.43 -11.00 -5.44
N SER A 269 0.90 -11.65 -6.47
CA SER A 269 -0.54 -11.79 -6.76
C SER A 269 -1.31 -12.49 -5.64
N ASN A 270 -0.64 -13.35 -4.86
CA ASN A 270 -1.19 -14.07 -3.71
C ASN A 270 -1.05 -13.31 -2.38
N ASN A 271 -0.15 -12.32 -2.29
CA ASN A 271 0.09 -11.52 -1.08
C ASN A 271 -0.96 -10.39 -0.95
N THR A 272 -2.24 -10.75 -1.02
CA THR A 272 -3.38 -9.82 -1.08
C THR A 272 -3.54 -8.96 0.18
N ALA A 273 -2.99 -9.40 1.31
CA ALA A 273 -3.00 -8.68 2.58
C ALA A 273 -1.98 -7.51 2.67
N LEU A 274 -1.14 -7.33 1.65
CA LEU A 274 0.01 -6.41 1.64
C LEU A 274 -0.40 -4.93 1.62
N GLU A 275 0.13 -4.16 2.57
CA GLU A 275 -0.15 -2.73 2.75
C GLU A 275 1.06 -1.83 2.41
N TYR A 276 2.28 -2.36 2.53
CA TYR A 276 3.54 -1.64 2.26
C TYR A 276 4.44 -2.45 1.33
N LEU A 277 4.64 -1.98 0.09
CA LEU A 277 5.60 -2.57 -0.86
C LEU A 277 6.79 -1.63 -1.08
N ILE A 278 8.01 -2.17 -0.91
CA ILE A 278 9.27 -1.49 -1.18
C ILE A 278 10.15 -2.40 -2.03
N CYS A 279 10.22 -2.14 -3.34
CA CYS A 279 10.95 -2.91 -4.34
C CYS A 279 11.92 -2.06 -5.19
N ASP A 280 12.32 -0.90 -4.67
CA ASP A 280 13.21 0.04 -5.37
C ASP A 280 14.62 -0.48 -5.62
N ASN A 281 15.33 0.08 -6.61
CA ASN A 281 16.67 -0.38 -7.02
C ASN A 281 16.66 -1.88 -7.39
N ASN A 282 15.86 -2.23 -8.39
CA ASN A 282 15.81 -3.57 -9.02
C ASN A 282 15.83 -3.40 -10.55
N GLN A 283 15.48 -4.44 -11.30
CA GLN A 283 15.48 -4.49 -12.77
C GLN A 283 14.05 -4.78 -13.31
N LEU A 284 13.02 -4.36 -12.57
CA LEU A 284 11.63 -4.63 -12.92
C LEU A 284 11.23 -3.81 -14.16
N THR A 285 10.82 -4.49 -15.22
CA THR A 285 10.31 -3.85 -16.46
C THR A 285 8.79 -3.67 -16.45
N SER A 286 8.09 -4.44 -15.61
CA SER A 286 6.68 -4.31 -15.26
C SER A 286 6.46 -4.67 -13.78
N LEU A 287 5.31 -4.25 -13.24
CA LEU A 287 4.91 -4.53 -11.85
C LEU A 287 3.38 -4.62 -11.78
N ASP A 288 2.83 -5.82 -11.60
CA ASP A 288 1.40 -6.01 -11.33
C ASP A 288 1.16 -5.96 -9.82
N ILE A 289 0.27 -5.07 -9.41
CA ILE A 289 -0.19 -4.85 -8.03
C ILE A 289 -1.73 -4.88 -7.94
N SER A 290 -2.41 -5.36 -8.98
CA SER A 290 -3.88 -5.28 -9.12
C SER A 290 -4.64 -6.05 -8.04
N ASN A 291 -4.05 -7.13 -7.51
CA ASN A 291 -4.57 -7.91 -6.38
C ASN A 291 -4.24 -7.28 -5.01
N ASN A 292 -3.17 -6.48 -4.90
CA ASN A 292 -2.68 -5.89 -3.65
C ASN A 292 -3.45 -4.60 -3.32
N THR A 293 -4.78 -4.71 -3.29
CA THR A 293 -5.73 -3.57 -3.15
C THR A 293 -5.60 -2.82 -1.82
N ALA A 294 -4.97 -3.43 -0.81
CA ALA A 294 -4.70 -2.85 0.50
C ALA A 294 -3.46 -1.94 0.56
N LEU A 295 -2.68 -1.78 -0.53
CA LEU A 295 -1.47 -0.96 -0.52
C LEU A 295 -1.74 0.52 -0.15
N GLU A 296 -1.20 0.95 1.00
CA GLU A 296 -1.10 2.35 1.43
C GLU A 296 0.20 3.01 0.94
N TYR A 297 1.27 2.21 0.81
CA TYR A 297 2.62 2.68 0.47
C TYR A 297 3.22 1.83 -0.63
N LEU A 298 3.65 2.49 -1.71
CA LEU A 298 4.42 1.88 -2.80
C LEU A 298 5.71 2.65 -3.07
N ASN A 299 6.84 1.95 -3.01
CA ASN A 299 8.11 2.42 -3.55
C ASN A 299 8.68 1.41 -4.55
N CYS A 300 8.55 1.74 -5.85
CA CYS A 300 9.07 1.00 -6.99
C CYS A 300 10.10 1.83 -7.80
N ALA A 301 10.67 2.86 -7.18
CA ALA A 301 11.65 3.75 -7.79
C ALA A 301 12.95 3.03 -8.24
N ALA A 302 13.71 3.61 -9.16
CA ALA A 302 14.95 3.01 -9.68
C ALA A 302 14.74 1.57 -10.19
N ASN A 303 13.88 1.45 -11.19
CA ASN A 303 13.58 0.24 -11.95
C ASN A 303 13.52 0.59 -13.45
N GLU A 304 13.06 -0.32 -14.29
CA GLU A 304 12.91 -0.13 -15.74
C GLU A 304 11.43 -0.05 -16.18
N LEU A 305 10.54 0.36 -15.27
CA LEU A 305 9.09 0.40 -15.50
C LEU A 305 8.74 1.40 -16.60
N THR A 306 8.02 0.93 -17.62
CA THR A 306 7.51 1.76 -18.74
C THR A 306 6.04 2.16 -18.57
N ASP A 307 5.31 1.42 -17.75
CA ASP A 307 3.91 1.61 -17.36
C ASP A 307 3.71 1.21 -15.87
N LEU A 308 2.64 1.70 -15.22
CA LEU A 308 2.31 1.39 -13.83
C LEU A 308 0.80 1.64 -13.53
N ASP A 309 -0.04 0.61 -13.67
CA ASP A 309 -1.45 0.68 -13.26
C ASP A 309 -1.60 0.64 -11.73
N ILE A 310 -1.97 1.78 -11.14
CA ILE A 310 -2.31 1.93 -9.71
C ILE A 310 -3.83 1.99 -9.44
N SER A 311 -4.67 1.70 -10.46
CA SER A 311 -6.12 1.94 -10.43
C SER A 311 -6.91 1.07 -9.43
N LYS A 312 -6.31 -0.01 -8.93
CA LYS A 312 -6.88 -0.91 -7.92
C LYS A 312 -6.48 -0.55 -6.50
N ASN A 313 -5.36 0.16 -6.34
CA ASN A 313 -4.71 0.45 -5.07
C ASN A 313 -5.25 1.78 -4.53
N THR A 314 -6.57 1.87 -4.38
CA THR A 314 -7.27 3.13 -4.06
C THR A 314 -6.96 3.65 -2.67
N ALA A 315 -6.35 2.82 -1.81
CA ALA A 315 -5.84 3.18 -0.48
C ALA A 315 -4.46 3.85 -0.50
N LEU A 316 -3.79 4.00 -1.66
CA LEU A 316 -2.45 4.57 -1.73
C LEU A 316 -2.39 6.00 -1.19
N VAL A 317 -1.65 6.17 -0.09
CA VAL A 317 -1.31 7.44 0.55
C VAL A 317 0.04 7.97 0.05
N ARG A 318 0.97 7.07 -0.32
CA ARG A 318 2.33 7.45 -0.76
C ARG A 318 2.82 6.61 -1.94
N LEU A 319 3.20 7.29 -3.02
CA LEU A 319 3.76 6.69 -4.22
C LEU A 319 5.15 7.26 -4.53
N PHE A 320 6.13 6.36 -4.64
CA PHE A 320 7.49 6.63 -5.09
C PHE A 320 7.78 5.74 -6.31
N CYS A 321 7.74 6.33 -7.51
CA CYS A 321 8.02 5.66 -8.79
C CYS A 321 9.09 6.40 -9.61
N TYR A 322 9.89 7.23 -8.95
CA TYR A 322 10.94 8.02 -9.58
C TYR A 322 12.09 7.18 -10.16
N ASN A 323 12.84 7.74 -11.11
CA ASN A 323 13.92 7.04 -11.82
C ASN A 323 13.40 5.74 -12.48
N ASN A 324 12.45 5.90 -13.39
CA ASN A 324 11.85 4.85 -14.21
C ASN A 324 11.71 5.37 -15.66
N GLN A 325 10.97 4.68 -16.51
CA GLN A 325 10.77 5.02 -17.92
C GLN A 325 9.31 5.43 -18.23
N LEU A 326 8.50 5.74 -17.20
CA LEU A 326 7.07 6.03 -17.31
C LEU A 326 6.80 7.23 -18.22
N SER A 327 5.92 7.06 -19.20
CA SER A 327 5.52 8.11 -20.15
C SER A 327 4.15 8.75 -19.86
N ASP A 328 3.33 8.06 -19.07
CA ASP A 328 2.05 8.52 -18.49
C ASP A 328 1.90 7.93 -17.06
N LEU A 329 0.95 8.44 -16.27
CA LEU A 329 0.61 7.94 -14.93
C LEU A 329 -0.79 8.42 -14.48
N ASP A 330 -1.84 7.60 -14.61
CA ASP A 330 -3.17 7.91 -14.06
C ASP A 330 -3.18 7.77 -12.53
N THR A 331 -3.37 8.89 -11.82
CA THR A 331 -3.53 8.92 -10.36
C THR A 331 -4.96 9.22 -9.91
N SER A 332 -5.93 9.27 -10.83
CA SER A 332 -7.32 9.68 -10.57
C SER A 332 -8.14 8.69 -9.73
N LYS A 333 -7.58 7.53 -9.36
CA LYS A 333 -8.20 6.52 -8.47
C LYS A 333 -7.64 6.52 -7.05
N ASN A 334 -6.67 7.41 -6.77
CA ASN A 334 -5.89 7.41 -5.54
C ASN A 334 -6.02 8.81 -4.87
N PRO A 335 -7.25 9.22 -4.47
CA PRO A 335 -7.53 10.59 -4.02
C PRO A 335 -6.82 10.95 -2.71
N ASP A 336 -6.50 9.94 -1.90
CA ASP A 336 -5.86 10.07 -0.59
C ASP A 336 -4.32 10.16 -0.65
N LEU A 337 -3.73 10.22 -1.85
CA LEU A 337 -2.29 10.46 -2.02
C LEU A 337 -1.87 11.77 -1.34
N GLU A 338 -1.08 11.66 -0.26
CA GLU A 338 -0.39 12.76 0.41
C GLU A 338 0.95 13.09 -0.27
N PHE A 339 1.64 12.07 -0.81
CA PHE A 339 3.00 12.13 -1.36
C PHE A 339 3.04 11.47 -2.74
N LEU A 340 3.35 12.24 -3.78
CA LEU A 340 3.58 11.72 -5.15
C LEU A 340 4.97 12.10 -5.63
N ILE A 341 5.83 11.11 -5.84
CA ILE A 341 7.26 11.24 -6.16
C ILE A 341 7.56 10.44 -7.45
N CYS A 342 7.38 11.10 -8.60
CA CYS A 342 7.51 10.52 -9.95
C CYS A 342 8.53 11.29 -10.82
N ASN A 343 9.51 11.95 -10.19
CA ASN A 343 10.63 12.59 -10.88
C ASN A 343 11.52 11.59 -11.65
N ASP A 344 12.38 12.08 -12.54
CA ASP A 344 13.28 11.24 -13.35
C ASP A 344 12.50 10.17 -14.13
N ASN A 345 11.57 10.63 -14.98
CA ASN A 345 10.71 9.82 -15.82
C ASN A 345 10.54 10.51 -17.19
N GLN A 346 9.57 10.07 -18.00
CA GLN A 346 9.32 10.57 -19.34
C GLN A 346 7.97 11.28 -19.50
N LEU A 347 7.31 11.63 -18.39
CA LEU A 347 5.95 12.18 -18.34
C LEU A 347 5.87 13.51 -19.10
N SER A 348 4.93 13.60 -20.05
CA SER A 348 4.63 14.84 -20.79
C SER A 348 3.47 15.64 -20.19
N THR A 349 2.63 14.96 -19.40
CA THR A 349 1.51 15.50 -18.62
C THR A 349 1.42 14.75 -17.29
N ILE A 350 0.81 15.37 -16.28
CA ILE A 350 0.34 14.70 -15.06
C ILE A 350 -0.91 15.43 -14.56
N ASP A 351 -2.01 14.70 -14.34
CA ASP A 351 -3.20 15.23 -13.66
C ASP A 351 -3.13 14.84 -12.17
N VAL A 352 -3.09 15.86 -11.31
CA VAL A 352 -3.11 15.72 -9.84
C VAL A 352 -4.36 16.34 -9.21
N THR A 353 -5.36 16.72 -10.03
CA THR A 353 -6.53 17.49 -9.58
C THR A 353 -7.49 16.69 -8.70
N ASN A 354 -7.43 15.35 -8.76
CA ASN A 354 -8.21 14.44 -7.91
C ASN A 354 -7.54 14.21 -6.55
N ASN A 355 -6.22 14.40 -6.45
CA ASN A 355 -5.38 14.04 -5.30
C ASN A 355 -5.32 15.20 -4.30
N THR A 356 -6.49 15.60 -3.80
CA THR A 356 -6.66 16.82 -2.99
C THR A 356 -5.87 16.80 -1.67
N SER A 357 -5.50 15.61 -1.20
CA SER A 357 -4.67 15.38 -0.01
C SER A 357 -3.16 15.67 -0.21
N LEU A 358 -2.69 15.93 -1.45
CA LEU A 358 -1.26 16.10 -1.73
C LEU A 358 -0.63 17.23 -0.91
N SER A 359 0.34 16.84 -0.08
CA SER A 359 1.19 17.72 0.73
C SER A 359 2.61 17.85 0.15
N ARG A 360 3.04 16.87 -0.64
CA ARG A 360 4.33 16.86 -1.36
C ARG A 360 4.15 16.30 -2.78
N LEU A 361 4.61 17.08 -3.77
CA LEU A 361 4.61 16.69 -5.18
C LEU A 361 6.00 16.88 -5.78
N ARG A 362 6.57 15.82 -6.37
CA ARG A 362 7.87 15.86 -7.05
C ARG A 362 7.76 15.23 -8.44
N VAL A 363 7.86 16.08 -9.44
CA VAL A 363 7.66 15.80 -10.88
C VAL A 363 8.83 16.32 -11.73
N HIS A 364 9.96 16.63 -11.09
CA HIS A 364 11.15 17.15 -11.75
C HIS A 364 11.81 16.15 -12.69
N ASN A 365 12.69 16.61 -13.59
CA ASN A 365 13.35 15.77 -14.60
C ASN A 365 12.31 14.96 -15.41
N ASN A 366 11.37 15.67 -16.02
CA ASN A 366 10.31 15.14 -16.89
C ASN A 366 10.15 16.05 -18.13
N LYS A 367 9.05 15.93 -18.87
CA LYS A 367 8.76 16.67 -20.11
C LYS A 367 7.47 17.49 -19.99
N LEU A 368 7.10 17.90 -18.77
CA LEU A 368 5.84 18.60 -18.48
C LEU A 368 5.84 20.00 -19.09
N THR A 369 4.84 20.28 -19.94
CA THR A 369 4.60 21.62 -20.51
C THR A 369 3.56 22.44 -19.71
N HIS A 370 2.75 21.76 -18.89
CA HIS A 370 1.77 22.33 -17.99
C HIS A 370 1.67 21.51 -16.69
N LEU A 371 1.26 22.16 -15.60
CA LEU A 371 1.03 21.55 -14.29
C LEU A 371 -0.06 22.32 -13.55
N ASP A 372 -1.24 21.71 -13.34
CA ASP A 372 -2.31 22.30 -12.53
C ASP A 372 -2.27 21.74 -11.10
N VAL A 373 -1.89 22.58 -10.13
CA VAL A 373 -1.97 22.27 -8.69
C VAL A 373 -3.13 22.99 -7.99
N SER A 374 -4.11 23.50 -8.73
CA SER A 374 -5.21 24.33 -8.20
C SER A 374 -6.13 23.62 -7.20
N LYS A 375 -6.06 22.29 -7.09
CA LYS A 375 -6.83 21.47 -6.13
C LYS A 375 -6.05 21.04 -4.91
N ASN A 376 -4.73 21.09 -4.95
CA ASN A 376 -3.84 20.56 -3.92
C ASN A 376 -3.55 21.65 -2.87
N THR A 377 -4.61 22.13 -2.20
CA THR A 377 -4.55 23.27 -1.27
C THR A 377 -3.69 22.98 -0.02
N GLY A 378 -3.42 21.70 0.28
CA GLY A 378 -2.52 21.25 1.34
C GLY A 378 -1.04 21.21 0.97
N LEU A 379 -0.66 21.56 -0.27
CA LEU A 379 0.71 21.40 -0.79
C LEU A 379 1.74 22.29 -0.08
N LYS A 380 2.85 21.67 0.37
CA LYS A 380 3.94 22.30 1.14
C LYS A 380 5.30 22.25 0.47
N ASP A 381 5.58 21.17 -0.28
CA ASP A 381 6.85 20.89 -0.95
C ASP A 381 6.55 20.54 -2.42
N LEU A 382 6.80 21.49 -3.32
CA LEU A 382 6.66 21.31 -4.77
C LEU A 382 8.04 21.36 -5.43
N ASN A 383 8.41 20.27 -6.10
CA ASN A 383 9.53 20.28 -7.04
C ASN A 383 9.08 19.86 -8.46
N CYS A 384 9.05 20.85 -9.35
CA CYS A 384 8.77 20.71 -10.78
C CYS A 384 9.93 21.25 -11.65
N ASN A 385 11.15 21.29 -11.11
CA ASN A 385 12.33 21.75 -11.83
C ASN A 385 12.70 20.83 -13.01
N ASN A 386 13.50 21.33 -13.97
CA ASN A 386 13.88 20.58 -15.17
C ASN A 386 12.66 20.00 -15.93
N ASN A 387 11.83 20.92 -16.42
CA ASN A 387 10.63 20.65 -17.22
C ASN A 387 10.48 21.76 -18.30
N GLN A 388 9.34 21.84 -18.97
CA GLN A 388 9.03 22.79 -20.06
C GLN A 388 7.86 23.71 -19.67
N LEU A 389 7.72 24.03 -18.37
CA LEU A 389 6.61 24.84 -17.87
C LEU A 389 6.78 26.31 -18.29
N THR A 390 5.85 26.81 -19.10
CA THR A 390 5.79 28.22 -19.53
C THR A 390 5.01 29.11 -18.55
N SER A 391 4.20 28.49 -17.68
CA SER A 391 3.46 29.14 -16.59
C SER A 391 3.20 28.14 -15.45
N LEU A 392 3.02 28.66 -14.23
CA LEU A 392 2.73 27.87 -13.02
C LEU A 392 1.81 28.68 -12.10
N ASN A 393 0.63 28.14 -11.78
CA ASN A 393 -0.36 28.82 -10.93
C ASN A 393 -0.33 28.27 -9.49
N LEU A 394 0.04 29.11 -8.53
CA LEU A 394 0.23 28.73 -7.12
C LEU A 394 -0.76 29.41 -6.16
N SER A 395 -1.77 30.13 -6.68
CA SER A 395 -2.67 30.97 -5.88
C SER A 395 -3.46 30.21 -4.81
N ASN A 396 -3.76 28.93 -5.05
CA ASN A 396 -4.47 28.06 -4.11
C ASN A 396 -3.53 27.32 -3.13
N ALA A 397 -2.22 27.32 -3.36
CA ALA A 397 -1.21 26.62 -2.55
C ALA A 397 -0.68 27.51 -1.40
N ALA A 398 -1.58 28.14 -0.63
CA ALA A 398 -1.20 29.09 0.43
C ALA A 398 -0.34 28.48 1.56
N GLY A 399 -0.34 27.14 1.69
CA GLY A 399 0.50 26.38 2.62
C GLY A 399 1.94 26.09 2.13
N LEU A 400 2.33 26.55 0.93
CA LEU A 400 3.60 26.19 0.30
C LEU A 400 4.82 26.76 1.06
N GLU A 401 5.68 25.87 1.56
CA GLU A 401 6.89 26.21 2.33
C GLU A 401 8.17 26.14 1.47
N LYS A 402 8.18 25.28 0.44
CA LYS A 402 9.32 25.08 -0.50
C LYS A 402 8.83 24.98 -1.94
N LEU A 403 9.45 25.76 -2.83
CA LEU A 403 9.22 25.73 -4.27
C LEU A 403 10.54 25.59 -5.04
N LEU A 404 10.65 24.51 -5.81
CA LEU A 404 11.72 24.26 -6.77
C LEU A 404 11.11 24.22 -8.18
N CYS A 405 11.42 25.23 -8.99
CA CYS A 405 10.97 25.37 -10.38
C CYS A 405 12.08 25.87 -11.30
N GLU A 406 13.35 25.65 -10.95
CA GLU A 406 14.46 26.00 -11.84
C GLU A 406 14.46 25.17 -13.14
N HIS A 407 15.18 25.62 -14.17
CA HIS A 407 15.23 24.96 -15.49
C HIS A 407 13.83 24.71 -16.08
N ASN A 408 13.13 25.79 -16.37
CA ASN A 408 11.81 25.83 -17.01
C ASN A 408 11.72 27.04 -17.96
N GLU A 409 10.55 27.28 -18.56
CA GLU A 409 10.32 28.38 -19.53
C GLU A 409 9.45 29.51 -18.93
N LEU A 410 9.45 29.67 -17.60
CA LEU A 410 8.60 30.64 -16.91
C LEU A 410 9.01 32.08 -17.25
N THR A 411 8.09 32.85 -17.82
CA THR A 411 8.28 34.29 -18.11
C THR A 411 7.89 35.20 -16.94
N ASN A 412 7.07 34.66 -16.03
CA ASN A 412 6.54 35.32 -14.83
C ASN A 412 6.18 34.23 -13.80
N ILE A 413 6.12 34.62 -12.52
CA ILE A 413 5.62 33.76 -11.45
C ILE A 413 4.94 34.63 -10.36
N ASP A 414 3.72 34.27 -9.96
CA ASP A 414 3.03 34.89 -8.83
C ASP A 414 3.16 33.98 -7.60
N ILE A 415 3.86 34.50 -6.58
CA ILE A 415 4.09 33.86 -5.29
C ILE A 415 3.40 34.61 -4.13
N SER A 416 2.55 35.60 -4.44
CA SER A 416 1.97 36.56 -3.47
C SER A 416 1.10 35.90 -2.39
N GLN A 417 0.48 34.75 -2.70
CA GLN A 417 -0.35 33.99 -1.76
C GLN A 417 0.47 33.01 -0.91
N ASN A 418 1.67 32.64 -1.36
CA ASN A 418 2.54 31.62 -0.74
C ASN A 418 3.38 32.24 0.38
N THR A 419 2.72 32.92 1.32
CA THR A 419 3.36 33.76 2.37
C THR A 419 4.25 32.97 3.35
N LEU A 420 4.06 31.65 3.43
CA LEU A 420 4.86 30.72 4.25
C LEU A 420 6.14 30.21 3.57
N LEU A 421 6.41 30.63 2.33
CA LEU A 421 7.54 30.17 1.53
C LEU A 421 8.88 30.55 2.19
N LYS A 422 9.71 29.54 2.46
CA LYS A 422 11.05 29.64 3.07
C LYS A 422 12.17 29.46 2.05
N GLU A 423 11.90 28.69 1.00
CA GLU A 423 12.85 28.41 -0.07
C GLU A 423 12.18 28.54 -1.44
N LEU A 424 12.76 29.41 -2.27
CA LEU A 424 12.40 29.59 -3.66
C LEU A 424 13.63 29.36 -4.54
N LYS A 425 13.56 28.40 -5.46
CA LYS A 425 14.51 28.26 -6.56
C LYS A 425 13.76 28.37 -7.89
N CYS A 426 13.97 29.47 -8.60
CA CYS A 426 13.37 29.79 -9.91
C CYS A 426 14.44 30.21 -10.93
N SER A 427 15.69 29.77 -10.73
CA SER A 427 16.81 30.01 -11.64
C SER A 427 16.63 29.33 -13.00
N TYR A 428 17.39 29.73 -14.03
CA TYR A 428 17.29 29.18 -15.39
C TYR A 428 15.83 29.20 -15.91
N ASN A 429 15.28 30.40 -16.00
CA ASN A 429 13.94 30.69 -16.52
C ASN A 429 14.01 31.98 -17.37
N ALA A 430 12.86 32.52 -17.80
CA ALA A 430 12.75 33.75 -18.57
C ALA A 430 12.11 34.90 -17.76
N LEU A 431 12.25 34.90 -16.43
CA LEU A 431 11.61 35.88 -15.54
C LEU A 431 12.18 37.28 -15.79
N THR A 432 11.31 38.23 -16.11
CA THR A 432 11.66 39.66 -16.28
C THR A 432 11.42 40.48 -15.01
N THR A 433 10.55 40.01 -14.13
CA THR A 433 10.25 40.58 -12.81
C THR A 433 10.03 39.47 -11.77
N LEU A 434 10.27 39.78 -10.49
CA LEU A 434 9.97 38.91 -9.36
C LEU A 434 9.55 39.78 -8.16
N ASP A 435 8.31 39.61 -7.68
CA ASP A 435 7.84 40.20 -6.41
C ASP A 435 7.86 39.14 -5.31
N ALA A 436 8.80 39.27 -4.38
CA ALA A 436 8.91 38.43 -3.18
C ALA A 436 8.45 39.16 -1.90
N SER A 437 7.82 40.33 -2.02
CA SER A 437 7.50 41.23 -0.90
C SER A 437 6.51 40.67 0.13
N LYS A 438 5.81 39.58 -0.21
CA LYS A 438 4.86 38.88 0.67
C LYS A 438 5.47 37.65 1.35
N ASN A 439 6.62 37.20 0.87
CA ASN A 439 7.29 35.97 1.29
C ASN A 439 8.37 36.31 2.32
N THR A 440 7.98 37.01 3.39
CA THR A 440 8.88 37.54 4.42
C THR A 440 9.62 36.46 5.20
N SER A 441 9.16 35.21 5.11
CA SER A 441 9.79 34.02 5.69
C SER A 441 10.87 33.39 4.80
N LEU A 442 11.19 33.94 3.62
CA LEU A 442 12.23 33.42 2.74
C LEU A 442 13.61 33.45 3.43
N GLU A 443 14.18 32.26 3.65
CA GLU A 443 15.54 32.04 4.11
C GLU A 443 16.51 31.80 2.93
N SER A 444 16.01 31.28 1.80
CA SER A 444 16.79 31.08 0.58
C SER A 444 16.04 31.47 -0.69
N LEU A 445 16.68 32.31 -1.51
CA LEU A 445 16.21 32.70 -2.84
C LEU A 445 17.30 32.41 -3.87
N ASN A 446 16.97 31.60 -4.89
CA ASN A 446 17.74 31.54 -6.14
C ASN A 446 16.87 31.98 -7.32
N CYS A 447 17.29 33.05 -7.98
CA CYS A 447 16.68 33.62 -9.18
C CYS A 447 17.72 33.85 -10.29
N GLY A 448 18.90 33.22 -10.20
CA GLY A 448 19.96 33.41 -11.19
C GLY A 448 19.66 32.79 -12.57
N TYR A 449 20.35 33.24 -13.63
CA TYR A 449 19.98 32.92 -15.03
C TYR A 449 18.50 33.26 -15.32
N ASN A 450 18.19 34.55 -15.26
CA ASN A 450 16.90 35.13 -15.63
C ASN A 450 17.14 36.47 -16.35
N GLN A 451 16.08 37.26 -16.54
CA GLN A 451 16.10 38.55 -17.23
C GLN A 451 15.69 39.72 -16.30
N LEU A 452 15.94 39.58 -14.99
CA LEU A 452 15.54 40.56 -13.99
C LEU A 452 16.37 41.85 -14.15
N ALA A 453 15.71 42.96 -14.47
CA ALA A 453 16.32 44.29 -14.52
C ALA A 453 16.42 44.96 -13.13
N SER A 454 15.61 44.49 -12.17
CA SER A 454 15.56 44.95 -10.78
C SER A 454 15.09 43.83 -9.86
N LEU A 455 15.52 43.84 -8.60
CA LEU A 455 15.12 42.90 -7.56
C LEU A 455 15.04 43.64 -6.21
N ASP A 456 13.88 43.57 -5.54
CA ASP A 456 13.70 44.08 -4.18
C ASP A 456 13.65 42.90 -3.20
N VAL A 457 14.59 42.89 -2.25
CA VAL A 457 14.67 41.91 -1.15
C VAL A 457 14.47 42.55 0.23
N SER A 458 14.04 43.82 0.29
CA SER A 458 13.94 44.62 1.53
C SER A 458 12.99 44.03 2.59
N GLN A 459 11.98 43.25 2.16
CA GLN A 459 11.02 42.58 3.03
C GLN A 459 11.47 41.18 3.46
N ASN A 460 12.46 40.60 2.79
CA ASN A 460 12.93 39.23 2.99
C ASN A 460 14.10 39.21 3.99
N THR A 461 13.88 39.82 5.17
CA THR A 461 14.93 40.04 6.19
C THR A 461 15.50 38.74 6.78
N ALA A 462 14.80 37.62 6.58
CA ALA A 462 15.24 36.28 6.97
C ALA A 462 16.24 35.62 6.00
N LEU A 463 16.53 36.22 4.84
CA LEU A 463 17.42 35.64 3.82
C LEU A 463 18.83 35.39 4.37
N LYS A 464 19.26 34.13 4.29
CA LYS A 464 20.62 33.63 4.56
C LYS A 464 21.38 33.34 3.27
N TYR A 465 20.66 32.95 2.22
CA TYR A 465 21.23 32.59 0.93
C TYR A 465 20.53 33.34 -0.20
N LEU A 466 21.24 34.24 -0.89
CA LEU A 466 20.74 34.99 -2.03
C LEU A 466 21.60 34.73 -3.27
N TYR A 467 20.98 34.16 -4.30
CA TYR A 467 21.57 33.91 -5.60
C TYR A 467 20.78 34.67 -6.66
N SER A 468 21.38 35.71 -7.25
CA SER A 468 20.79 36.59 -8.26
C SER A 468 21.72 36.82 -9.46
N TYR A 469 22.73 35.98 -9.60
CA TYR A 469 23.74 36.01 -10.67
C TYR A 469 23.13 35.78 -12.07
N ASN A 470 23.81 36.17 -13.15
CA ASN A 470 23.29 36.05 -14.52
C ASN A 470 21.88 36.68 -14.66
N ASN A 471 21.83 38.00 -14.48
CA ASN A 471 20.62 38.81 -14.64
C ASN A 471 20.99 40.18 -15.26
N GLN A 472 20.06 41.14 -15.26
CA GLN A 472 20.24 42.48 -15.82
C GLN A 472 20.21 43.57 -14.73
N LEU A 473 20.53 43.21 -13.49
CA LEU A 473 20.43 44.10 -12.33
C LEU A 473 21.47 45.23 -12.43
N THR A 474 20.99 46.48 -12.35
CA THR A 474 21.85 47.69 -12.37
C THR A 474 22.16 48.23 -10.96
N SER A 475 21.33 47.86 -9.98
CA SER A 475 21.51 48.08 -8.55
C SER A 475 20.82 46.96 -7.75
N LEU A 476 21.26 46.72 -6.51
CA LEU A 476 20.67 45.75 -5.59
C LEU A 476 20.96 46.19 -4.14
N ASP A 477 19.91 46.52 -3.37
CA ASP A 477 20.01 46.86 -1.95
C ASP A 477 19.82 45.60 -1.09
N VAL A 478 20.83 45.25 -0.30
CA VAL A 478 20.81 44.13 0.68
C VAL A 478 20.87 44.61 2.14
N SER A 479 20.72 45.92 2.39
CA SER A 479 20.86 46.56 3.71
C SER A 479 19.83 46.15 4.77
N LYS A 480 18.85 45.32 4.40
CA LYS A 480 17.83 44.76 5.30
C LYS A 480 18.04 43.26 5.56
N ASN A 481 18.91 42.62 4.80
CA ASN A 481 19.13 41.17 4.81
C ASN A 481 20.36 40.85 5.69
N MET A 482 20.32 41.31 6.94
CA MET A 482 21.45 41.23 7.89
C MET A 482 21.90 39.79 8.18
N ALA A 483 21.02 38.82 7.93
CA ALA A 483 21.25 37.38 8.09
C ALA A 483 21.96 36.71 6.91
N LEU A 484 22.30 37.42 5.83
CA LEU A 484 22.97 36.84 4.65
C LEU A 484 24.32 36.22 5.04
N GLU A 485 24.43 34.91 4.87
CA GLU A 485 25.67 34.15 4.97
C GLU A 485 26.31 33.91 3.59
N PHE A 486 25.49 33.75 2.54
CA PHE A 486 25.90 33.42 1.18
C PHE A 486 25.23 34.38 0.18
N PHE A 487 26.01 35.14 -0.59
CA PHE A 487 25.49 36.11 -1.54
C PHE A 487 26.24 36.08 -2.88
N TYR A 488 25.53 35.75 -3.96
CA TYR A 488 26.08 35.60 -5.31
C TYR A 488 25.28 36.42 -6.31
N CYS A 489 25.84 37.55 -6.74
CA CYS A 489 25.26 38.51 -7.68
C CYS A 489 26.15 38.78 -8.91
N TYR A 490 27.09 37.88 -9.19
CA TYR A 490 28.00 37.96 -10.33
C TYR A 490 27.27 37.94 -11.69
N GLU A 491 27.93 38.41 -12.75
CA GLU A 491 27.36 38.47 -14.12
C GLU A 491 26.03 39.25 -14.15
N ASN A 492 26.14 40.54 -13.80
CA ASN A 492 25.06 41.53 -13.78
C ASN A 492 25.60 42.87 -14.31
N GLN A 493 24.85 43.96 -14.12
CA GLN A 493 25.21 45.32 -14.55
C GLN A 493 25.36 46.28 -13.36
N LEU A 494 25.70 45.75 -12.17
CA LEU A 494 25.76 46.53 -10.93
C LEU A 494 26.86 47.59 -11.01
N THR A 495 26.49 48.85 -10.80
CA THR A 495 27.40 50.00 -10.82
C THR A 495 27.92 50.40 -9.43
N SER A 496 27.16 50.03 -8.39
CA SER A 496 27.51 50.17 -6.98
C SER A 496 26.95 48.99 -6.18
N LEU A 497 27.67 48.57 -5.13
CA LEU A 497 27.23 47.52 -4.21
C LEU A 497 27.86 47.75 -2.83
N ASP A 498 27.04 47.67 -1.78
CA ASP A 498 27.44 47.83 -0.38
C ASP A 498 26.91 46.64 0.43
N VAL A 499 27.80 45.94 1.12
CA VAL A 499 27.45 44.80 1.98
C VAL A 499 27.88 45.01 3.44
N SER A 500 28.20 46.25 3.83
CA SER A 500 28.56 46.63 5.21
C SER A 500 27.48 46.33 6.25
N ASN A 501 26.22 46.27 5.82
CA ASN A 501 25.06 45.97 6.67
C ASN A 501 24.78 44.45 6.80
N ASN A 502 25.67 43.59 6.29
CA ASN A 502 25.49 42.13 6.24
C ASN A 502 26.58 41.40 7.08
N PRO A 503 26.56 41.52 8.42
CA PRO A 503 27.60 41.01 9.32
C PRO A 503 27.63 39.47 9.45
N SER A 504 26.76 38.75 8.73
CA SER A 504 26.75 37.29 8.69
C SER A 504 27.52 36.69 7.50
N LEU A 505 27.99 37.50 6.54
CA LEU A 505 28.55 37.01 5.27
C LEU A 505 29.80 36.14 5.44
N ARG A 506 29.76 34.96 4.80
CA ARG A 506 30.78 33.91 4.79
C ARG A 506 31.31 33.61 3.41
N MET A 507 30.48 33.73 2.38
CA MET A 507 30.86 33.66 0.98
C MET A 507 30.13 34.75 0.19
N PHE A 508 30.90 35.53 -0.58
CA PHE A 508 30.38 36.66 -1.36
C PHE A 508 31.01 36.67 -2.76
N ASN A 509 30.18 36.76 -3.80
CA ASN A 509 30.64 36.83 -5.18
C ASN A 509 29.86 37.88 -6.00
N CYS A 510 30.59 38.85 -6.54
CA CYS A 510 30.10 39.95 -7.35
C CYS A 510 30.92 40.13 -8.65
N HIS A 511 31.61 39.09 -9.12
CA HIS A 511 32.44 39.17 -10.32
C HIS A 511 31.64 39.54 -11.59
N SER A 512 32.30 40.00 -12.65
CA SER A 512 31.66 40.35 -13.93
C SER A 512 30.50 41.34 -13.75
N ASN A 513 30.80 42.52 -13.20
CA ASN A 513 29.87 43.62 -12.97
C ASN A 513 30.53 44.95 -13.41
N GLN A 514 29.93 46.09 -13.08
CA GLN A 514 30.42 47.43 -13.46
C GLN A 514 30.87 48.26 -12.24
N LEU A 515 31.25 47.58 -11.13
CA LEU A 515 31.62 48.24 -9.88
C LEU A 515 32.94 49.00 -10.03
N THR A 516 32.99 50.22 -9.49
CA THR A 516 34.23 51.03 -9.38
C THR A 516 34.78 51.05 -7.95
N HIS A 517 33.88 50.96 -6.97
CA HIS A 517 34.18 50.87 -5.55
C HIS A 517 33.28 49.78 -4.94
N LEU A 518 33.77 49.08 -3.92
CA LEU A 518 33.04 48.02 -3.23
C LEU A 518 33.28 48.14 -1.72
N ASN A 519 32.21 48.11 -0.92
CA ASN A 519 32.32 48.13 0.53
C ASN A 519 31.98 46.75 1.12
N VAL A 520 32.99 46.04 1.61
CA VAL A 520 32.83 44.78 2.35
C VAL A 520 33.08 44.94 3.85
N ALA A 521 33.35 46.15 4.36
CA ALA A 521 33.58 46.41 5.78
C ALA A 521 32.28 46.24 6.59
N ASN A 522 32.04 45.02 7.08
CA ASN A 522 30.80 44.55 7.71
C ASN A 522 31.00 44.01 9.13
N GLY A 523 32.20 44.18 9.71
CA GLY A 523 32.59 43.65 11.02
C GLY A 523 32.85 42.13 11.05
N ASN A 524 32.84 41.46 9.89
CA ASN A 524 32.92 40.01 9.76
C ASN A 524 33.95 39.51 8.74
N ASN A 525 34.86 40.36 8.24
CA ASN A 525 35.86 40.00 7.22
C ASN A 525 36.74 38.81 7.65
N HIS A 526 37.01 38.64 8.94
CA HIS A 526 37.72 37.48 9.50
C HIS A 526 37.00 36.14 9.29
N ASN A 527 35.68 36.12 9.08
CA ASN A 527 34.87 34.93 8.80
C ASN A 527 34.39 34.84 7.34
N LEU A 528 34.73 35.83 6.51
CA LEU A 528 34.43 35.85 5.08
C LEU A 528 35.46 34.96 4.35
N THR A 529 35.14 33.67 4.28
CA THR A 529 36.04 32.61 3.78
C THR A 529 36.31 32.68 2.27
N GLN A 530 35.45 33.35 1.51
CA GLN A 530 35.56 33.55 0.07
C GLN A 530 34.95 34.90 -0.35
N MET A 531 35.71 35.69 -1.11
CA MET A 531 35.33 36.98 -1.66
C MET A 531 35.82 37.06 -3.12
N GLU A 532 34.90 37.17 -4.06
CA GLU A 532 35.21 37.30 -5.49
C GLU A 532 34.60 38.58 -6.07
N ALA A 533 35.46 39.44 -6.61
CA ALA A 533 35.12 40.74 -7.18
C ALA A 533 35.87 41.05 -8.49
N VAL A 534 36.45 40.04 -9.15
CA VAL A 534 37.15 40.17 -10.44
C VAL A 534 36.23 40.57 -11.60
N TYR A 535 36.83 41.07 -12.69
CA TYR A 535 36.10 41.49 -13.89
C TYR A 535 35.08 42.62 -13.61
N ASN A 536 35.48 43.54 -12.74
CA ASN A 536 34.81 44.81 -12.52
C ASN A 536 35.70 45.95 -13.08
N ASN A 537 35.54 47.18 -12.59
CA ASN A 537 36.45 48.29 -12.83
C ASN A 537 36.98 48.85 -11.49
N LEU A 538 37.24 47.96 -10.51
CA LEU A 538 37.47 48.37 -9.13
C LEU A 538 38.81 49.11 -8.96
N THR A 539 38.76 50.22 -8.24
CA THR A 539 39.92 51.00 -7.78
C THR A 539 40.15 50.82 -6.27
N CYS A 540 39.08 50.65 -5.49
CA CYS A 540 39.14 50.53 -4.03
C CYS A 540 38.10 49.53 -3.51
N ILE A 541 38.53 48.64 -2.61
CA ILE A 541 37.68 47.73 -1.84
C ILE A 541 37.86 48.08 -0.37
N GLN A 542 36.78 48.52 0.29
CA GLN A 542 36.81 48.87 1.70
C GLN A 542 36.63 47.63 2.56
N ILE A 543 37.57 47.43 3.50
CA ILE A 543 37.66 46.27 4.40
C ILE A 543 37.56 46.70 5.87
N ASP A 544 37.33 45.73 6.76
CA ASP A 544 37.25 45.99 8.21
C ASP A 544 38.57 46.57 8.78
N PRO A 545 38.52 47.53 9.72
CA PRO A 545 39.72 48.08 10.36
C PRO A 545 40.57 47.02 11.06
N GLY A 546 41.88 47.01 10.77
CA GLY A 546 42.82 46.02 11.27
C GLY A 546 42.77 44.64 10.58
N PHE A 547 41.90 44.45 9.57
CA PHE A 547 41.88 43.22 8.78
C PHE A 547 43.01 43.22 7.74
N THR A 548 43.67 42.07 7.59
CA THR A 548 44.62 41.81 6.48
C THR A 548 44.00 40.76 5.57
N PRO A 549 43.58 41.12 4.34
CA PRO A 549 43.08 40.16 3.36
C PRO A 549 44.10 39.05 3.07
N PRO A 550 43.68 37.78 2.98
CA PRO A 550 44.58 36.67 2.76
C PRO A 550 45.10 36.67 1.30
N ASP A 551 46.41 36.50 1.14
CA ASP A 551 47.07 36.31 -0.16
C ASP A 551 46.86 34.86 -0.64
N ASN A 552 45.64 34.55 -1.08
CA ASN A 552 45.25 33.22 -1.56
C ASN A 552 44.14 33.27 -2.62
N SER A 553 43.81 32.11 -3.18
CA SER A 553 42.79 31.91 -4.21
C SER A 553 41.34 32.24 -3.80
N ASN A 554 41.09 32.57 -2.53
CA ASN A 554 39.74 32.77 -2.02
C ASN A 554 39.35 34.25 -1.94
N TRP A 555 40.30 35.19 -2.04
CA TRP A 555 40.05 36.63 -1.98
C TRP A 555 40.54 37.31 -3.27
N ILE A 556 39.77 37.13 -4.35
CA ILE A 556 40.15 37.58 -5.69
C ILE A 556 39.42 38.87 -6.08
N LYS A 557 40.17 39.84 -6.60
CA LYS A 557 39.71 41.17 -7.01
C LYS A 557 40.42 41.62 -8.28
N ASP A 558 39.96 42.70 -8.91
CA ASP A 558 40.67 43.33 -10.02
C ASP A 558 42.12 43.68 -9.67
N ALA A 559 43.00 43.62 -10.67
CA ALA A 559 44.41 43.99 -10.54
C ALA A 559 44.61 45.49 -10.24
N THR A 560 43.66 46.34 -10.63
CA THR A 560 43.64 47.80 -10.39
C THR A 560 43.20 48.18 -8.97
N ALA A 561 42.53 47.28 -8.26
CA ALA A 561 41.91 47.60 -6.98
C ALA A 561 42.91 47.54 -5.82
N ALA A 562 42.88 48.54 -4.93
CA ALA A 562 43.53 48.50 -3.63
C ALA A 562 42.55 48.06 -2.52
N TYR A 563 43.05 47.40 -1.48
CA TYR A 563 42.31 47.25 -0.22
C TYR A 563 42.59 48.47 0.68
N SER A 564 41.56 48.99 1.36
CA SER A 564 41.68 50.15 2.27
C SER A 564 40.69 50.04 3.44
N GLU A 565 41.01 50.62 4.60
CA GLU A 565 40.03 50.82 5.68
C GLU A 565 39.05 51.97 5.38
N ASN A 566 39.33 52.77 4.33
CA ASN A 566 38.53 53.91 3.91
C ASN A 566 38.65 54.14 2.39
N CYS A 567 37.55 54.03 1.66
CA CYS A 567 37.44 54.35 0.24
C CYS A 567 36.57 55.61 0.07
N LEU A 568 37.23 56.78 -0.03
CA LEU A 568 36.62 58.11 -0.22
C LEU A 568 36.40 58.45 -1.70
#